data_AF-A0A3M1JKE3-F1
#
_entry.id   AF-A0A3M1JKE3-F1
#
_cell.length_a   1.000
_cell.length_b   1.000
_cell.length_c   1.000
_cell.angle_alpha   90.00
_cell.angle_beta   90.00
_cell.angle_gamma   90.00
#
_symmetry.space_group_name_H-M   'P 1'
#
loop_
_entity.id
_entity.type
_entity.pdbx_description
1 polymer ?
#
loop_
_entity_poly.entity_id
_entity_poly.type
_entity_poly.pdbx_seq_one_letter_code
_entity_poly.pdbx_strand_id
1 'polypeptide(L)'
;HSTGWIRHPLEAVGTSTYYTHDQGRRFANAVYPHLRELGLEPEGRVHRSYFMTRQTGFVVFLVEGAFLSNPLDEMWLMQDQHLRQLARAVLLGLTDALEEIAREGE
;
A
#
# COMPACT_ATOMS: atom_id res chain seq x y z
N HIS A 1 -24.90 1.23 -13.65
CA HIS A 1 -24.94 2.49 -12.88
C HIS A 1 -23.91 2.40 -11.76
N SER A 2 -22.74 3.03 -11.92
CA SER A 2 -21.71 3.13 -10.89
C SER A 2 -21.61 4.59 -10.50
N THR A 3 -22.28 4.94 -9.41
CA THR A 3 -22.15 6.23 -8.73
C THR A 3 -21.06 6.08 -7.69
N GLY A 4 -19.80 6.25 -8.12
CA GLY A 4 -18.64 6.31 -7.24
C GLY A 4 -18.21 7.76 -7.15
N TRP A 5 -18.35 8.35 -5.97
CA TRP A 5 -17.83 9.67 -5.64
C TRP A 5 -16.33 9.71 -5.91
N ILE A 6 -15.94 10.19 -7.08
CA ILE A 6 -14.58 10.68 -7.31
C ILE A 6 -14.52 11.98 -6.51
N ARG A 7 -13.95 11.92 -5.29
CA ARG A 7 -13.29 13.09 -4.71
C ARG A 7 -12.31 13.56 -5.78
N HIS A 8 -12.29 14.85 -6.08
CA HIS A 8 -11.59 15.39 -7.24
C HIS A 8 -10.16 14.81 -7.30
N PRO A 9 -9.64 14.38 -8.48
CA PRO A 9 -8.31 13.72 -8.57
C PRO A 9 -7.14 14.53 -7.99
N LEU A 10 -7.35 15.84 -7.79
CA LEU A 10 -6.42 16.80 -7.18
C LEU A 10 -6.46 16.78 -5.64
N GLU A 11 -7.49 16.20 -5.03
CA GLU A 11 -7.69 16.10 -3.58
C GLU A 11 -7.23 14.76 -2.98
N ALA A 12 -6.90 13.77 -3.83
CA ALA A 12 -6.36 12.48 -3.38
C ALA A 12 -4.89 12.66 -2.97
N VAL A 13 -4.54 12.22 -1.77
CA VAL A 13 -3.21 12.34 -1.15
C VAL A 13 -2.95 11.10 -0.29
N GLY A 14 -1.68 10.77 -0.08
CA GLY A 14 -1.30 9.76 0.91
C GLY A 14 -1.02 8.37 0.33
N THR A 15 -1.02 7.37 1.21
CA THR A 15 -0.64 6.00 0.89
C THR A 15 -1.72 4.99 1.26
N SER A 16 -1.77 3.89 0.49
CA SER A 16 -2.72 2.81 0.70
C SER A 16 -2.15 1.46 0.30
N THR A 17 -2.76 0.39 0.80
CA THR A 17 -2.45 -0.98 0.40
C THR A 17 -3.72 -1.69 -0.03
N TYR A 18 -3.65 -2.46 -1.12
CA TYR A 18 -4.78 -3.21 -1.65
C TYR A 18 -4.48 -4.69 -1.76
N TYR A 19 -5.48 -5.49 -1.48
CA TYR A 19 -5.46 -6.94 -1.68
C TYR A 19 -6.85 -7.41 -2.11
N THR A 20 -6.90 -8.58 -2.75
CA THR A 20 -8.17 -9.20 -3.15
C THR A 20 -8.38 -10.55 -2.49
N HIS A 21 -7.35 -11.38 -2.41
CA HIS A 21 -7.41 -12.66 -1.71
C HIS A 21 -6.85 -12.54 -0.29
N ASP A 22 -7.36 -13.35 0.63
CA ASP A 22 -6.93 -13.35 2.04
C ASP A 22 -5.43 -13.62 2.21
N GLN A 23 -4.83 -14.35 1.27
CA GLN A 23 -3.39 -14.58 1.23
C GLN A 23 -2.58 -13.26 1.15
N GLY A 24 -3.08 -12.26 0.40
CA GLY A 24 -2.46 -10.93 0.30
C GLY A 24 -2.80 -10.00 1.46
N ARG A 25 -3.86 -10.31 2.24
CA ARG A 25 -4.33 -9.50 3.37
C ARG A 25 -3.25 -9.34 4.43
N ARG A 26 -2.51 -10.42 4.74
CA ARG A 26 -1.47 -10.40 5.78
C ARG A 26 -0.38 -9.39 5.45
N PHE A 27 0.20 -9.49 4.26
CA PHE A 27 1.25 -8.58 3.80
C PHE A 27 0.76 -7.14 3.67
N ALA A 28 -0.42 -6.91 3.10
CA ALA A 28 -0.99 -5.56 3.02
C ALA A 28 -1.18 -4.94 4.42
N ASN A 29 -1.68 -5.72 5.38
CA ASN A 29 -1.87 -5.26 6.74
C ASN A 29 -0.55 -4.98 7.47
N ALA A 30 0.48 -5.78 7.22
CA ALA A 30 1.80 -5.59 7.84
C ALA A 30 2.55 -4.38 7.25
N VAL A 31 2.42 -4.11 5.94
CA VAL A 31 3.09 -2.99 5.27
C VAL A 31 2.46 -1.63 5.59
N TYR A 32 1.13 -1.56 5.67
CA TYR A 32 0.43 -0.29 5.82
C TYR A 32 0.88 0.59 7.01
N PRO A 33 1.10 0.06 8.24
CA PRO A 33 1.61 0.86 9.36
C PRO A 33 2.94 1.55 9.07
N HIS A 34 3.90 0.87 8.42
CA HIS A 34 5.20 1.46 8.08
C HIS A 34 5.08 2.59 7.05
N LEU A 35 4.13 2.47 6.11
CA LEU A 35 3.86 3.54 5.13
C LEU A 35 3.29 4.80 5.81
N ARG A 36 2.48 4.62 6.87
CA ARG A 36 1.87 5.72 7.62
C ARG A 36 2.90 6.57 8.36
N GLU A 37 4.01 5.99 8.78
CA GLU A 37 5.10 6.70 9.45
C GLU A 37 5.81 7.69 8.52
N LEU A 38 5.62 7.60 7.21
CA LEU A 38 6.21 8.51 6.22
C LEU A 38 5.51 9.88 6.15
N GLY A 39 4.38 10.05 6.85
CA GLY A 39 3.68 11.33 6.93
C GLY A 39 2.81 11.69 5.71
N LEU A 40 2.50 10.69 4.87
CA LEU A 40 1.63 10.83 3.69
C LEU A 40 0.17 10.51 4.09
N GLU A 41 -0.70 11.51 4.23
CA GLU A 41 -2.10 11.39 4.70
C GLU A 41 -3.10 12.03 3.71
N PRO A 42 -4.32 11.49 3.42
CA PRO A 42 -4.83 10.11 3.68
C PRO A 42 -5.47 9.36 2.46
N GLU A 43 -5.35 8.02 2.43
CA GLU A 43 -6.44 7.07 2.81
C GLU A 43 -6.05 5.55 2.79
N GLY A 44 -6.24 4.87 3.93
CA GLY A 44 -6.90 3.55 4.06
C GLY A 44 -6.16 2.23 3.70
N ARG A 45 -6.37 1.21 4.54
CA ARG A 45 -6.28 -0.22 4.12
C ARG A 45 -7.52 -0.52 3.28
N VAL A 46 -7.38 -0.80 1.99
CA VAL A 46 -8.56 -0.90 1.12
C VAL A 46 -8.65 -2.28 0.49
N HIS A 47 -9.70 -3.02 0.83
CA HIS A 47 -10.10 -4.20 0.09
C HIS A 47 -10.70 -3.76 -1.26
N ARG A 48 -9.92 -3.86 -2.34
CA ARG A 48 -10.33 -3.50 -3.70
C ARG A 48 -9.81 -4.54 -4.68
N SER A 49 -10.66 -4.91 -5.65
CA SER A 49 -10.34 -5.88 -6.66
C SER A 49 -9.66 -5.20 -7.85
N TYR A 50 -8.34 -5.27 -7.95
CA TYR A 50 -7.58 -4.90 -9.15
C TYR A 50 -7.28 -6.14 -9.99
N PHE A 51 -7.13 -5.97 -11.31
CA PHE A 51 -6.84 -7.09 -12.23
C PHE A 51 -5.63 -7.93 -11.76
N MET A 52 -4.60 -7.26 -11.24
CA MET A 52 -3.38 -7.90 -10.75
C MET A 52 -3.56 -8.64 -9.42
N THR A 53 -4.34 -8.09 -8.48
CA THR A 53 -4.53 -8.70 -7.15
C THR A 53 -5.48 -9.90 -7.17
N ARG A 54 -6.19 -10.13 -8.28
CA ARG A 54 -7.11 -11.28 -8.49
C ARG A 54 -6.43 -12.60 -8.85
N GLN A 55 -5.13 -12.59 -9.16
CA GLN A 55 -4.38 -13.81 -9.48
C GLN A 55 -4.31 -14.74 -8.25
N THR A 56 -4.40 -16.05 -8.45
CA THR A 56 -4.48 -17.05 -7.37
C THR A 56 -3.26 -17.97 -7.27
N GLY A 57 -2.36 -17.93 -8.25
CA GLY A 57 -1.18 -18.81 -8.30
C GLY A 57 -0.02 -18.40 -7.39
N PHE A 58 -0.10 -17.20 -6.81
CA PHE A 58 0.92 -16.62 -5.93
C PHE A 58 0.29 -15.51 -5.09
N VAL A 59 0.96 -15.14 -3.99
CA VAL A 59 0.49 -14.07 -3.09
C VAL A 59 0.68 -12.71 -3.77
N VAL A 60 -0.37 -11.89 -3.83
CA VAL A 60 -0.34 -10.56 -4.43
C VAL A 60 -1.01 -9.52 -3.52
N PHE A 61 -0.34 -8.40 -3.34
CA PHE A 61 -0.90 -7.15 -2.82
C PHE A 61 -0.29 -5.98 -3.60
N LEU A 62 -0.95 -4.82 -3.56
CA LEU A 62 -0.52 -3.60 -4.21
C LEU A 62 -0.24 -2.53 -3.16
N VAL A 63 0.86 -1.82 -3.33
CA VAL A 63 1.19 -0.61 -2.55
C VAL A 63 1.01 0.60 -3.45
N GLU A 64 0.18 1.53 -3.01
CA GLU A 64 0.08 2.86 -3.60
C GLU A 64 0.81 3.82 -2.65
N GLY A 65 2.02 4.21 -3.04
CA GLY A 65 2.94 4.93 -2.15
C GLY A 65 2.60 6.40 -1.97
N ALA A 66 2.21 7.09 -3.06
CA ALA A 66 1.75 8.46 -3.07
C ALA A 66 1.05 8.76 -4.42
N PHE A 67 0.29 9.87 -4.52
CA PHE A 67 -0.43 10.23 -5.75
C PHE A 67 0.40 11.14 -6.67
N LEU A 68 0.75 10.68 -7.86
CA LEU A 68 1.38 11.53 -8.90
C LEU A 68 0.48 12.69 -9.38
N SER A 69 -0.84 12.57 -9.21
CA SER A 69 -1.78 13.65 -9.55
C SER A 69 -1.82 14.77 -8.52
N ASN A 70 -1.23 14.57 -7.33
CA ASN A 70 -1.11 15.59 -6.31
C ASN A 70 0.30 16.20 -6.32
N PRO A 71 0.45 17.52 -6.49
CA PRO A 71 1.76 18.16 -6.58
C PRO A 71 2.66 17.95 -5.35
N LEU A 72 2.10 17.86 -4.14
CA LEU A 72 2.89 17.65 -2.92
C LEU A 72 3.44 16.23 -2.85
N ASP A 73 2.60 15.24 -3.16
CA ASP A 73 3.01 13.83 -3.24
C ASP A 73 3.99 13.59 -4.39
N GLU A 74 3.79 14.22 -5.56
CA GLU A 74 4.71 14.17 -6.68
C GLU A 74 6.09 14.75 -6.30
N MET A 75 6.11 15.93 -5.68
CA MET A 75 7.35 16.54 -5.18
C MET A 75 8.05 15.69 -4.13
N TRP A 76 7.28 15.00 -3.29
CA TRP A 76 7.81 14.06 -2.31
C TRP A 76 8.45 12.85 -3.01
N LEU A 77 7.78 12.25 -3.99
CA LEU A 77 8.28 11.10 -4.77
C LEU A 77 9.52 11.42 -5.61
N MET A 78 9.72 12.68 -6.02
CA MET A 78 10.91 13.11 -6.76
C MET A 78 12.21 13.07 -5.93
N GLN A 79 12.14 12.87 -4.61
CA GLN A 79 13.32 12.82 -3.77
C GLN A 79 13.81 11.37 -3.58
N ASP A 80 15.04 11.08 -3.97
CA ASP A 80 15.65 9.75 -3.81
C ASP A 80 15.61 9.24 -2.36
N GLN A 81 15.77 10.13 -1.38
CA GLN A 81 15.68 9.77 0.04
C GLN A 81 14.29 9.25 0.42
N HIS A 82 13.23 9.83 -0.16
CA HIS A 82 11.85 9.47 0.11
C HIS A 82 11.49 8.14 -0.57
N LEU A 83 11.97 7.92 -1.79
CA LEU A 83 11.84 6.63 -2.46
C LEU A 83 12.53 5.50 -1.67
N ARG A 84 13.70 5.78 -1.08
CA ARG A 84 14.40 4.82 -0.21
C ARG A 84 13.62 4.55 1.08
N GLN A 85 12.99 5.57 1.66
CA GLN A 85 12.12 5.41 2.84
C GLN A 85 10.88 4.57 2.51
N LEU A 86 10.24 4.83 1.38
CA LEU A 86 9.11 4.05 0.88
C LEU A 86 9.49 2.58 0.68
N ALA A 87 10.60 2.32 -0.01
CA ALA A 87 11.10 0.95 -0.21
C ALA A 87 11.42 0.25 1.11
N ARG A 88 12.02 0.96 2.07
CA ARG A 88 12.30 0.44 3.41
C ARG A 88 11.02 0.10 4.17
N ALA A 89 10.00 0.95 4.11
CA ALA A 89 8.72 0.70 4.77
C ALA A 89 8.06 -0.58 4.24
N VAL A 90 8.10 -0.81 2.92
CA VAL A 90 7.63 -2.06 2.32
C VAL A 90 8.45 -3.26 2.80
N LEU A 91 9.78 -3.15 2.79
CA LEU A 91 10.67 -4.22 3.26
C LEU A 91 10.41 -4.62 4.72
N LEU A 92 10.22 -3.64 5.60
CA LEU A 92 9.90 -3.88 7.01
C LEU A 92 8.58 -4.63 7.16
N GLY A 93 7.52 -4.17 6.50
CA GLY A 93 6.22 -4.87 6.58
C GLY A 93 6.23 -6.28 5.96
N LEU A 94 7.04 -6.51 4.91
CA LEU A 94 7.24 -7.87 4.38
C LEU A 94 7.96 -8.76 5.40
N THR A 95 8.97 -8.23 6.07
CA THR A 95 9.74 -8.95 7.09
C THR A 95 8.83 -9.31 8.27
N ASP A 96 8.06 -8.36 8.78
CA ASP A 96 7.10 -8.59 9.87
C ASP A 96 6.12 -9.71 9.55
N ALA A 97 5.55 -9.71 8.33
CA ALA A 97 4.62 -10.74 7.88
C ALA A 97 5.27 -12.13 7.79
N LEU A 98 6.51 -12.21 7.31
CA LEU A 98 7.24 -13.48 7.22
C LEU A 98 7.63 -14.03 8.59
N GLU A 99 8.06 -13.16 9.52
CA GLU A 99 8.35 -13.55 10.90
C GLU A 99 7.10 -14.04 11.63
N GLU A 100 5.95 -13.41 11.38
CA GLU A 100 4.66 -13.85 11.92
C GLU A 100 4.27 -15.23 11.39
N ILE A 101 4.43 -15.48 10.08
CA ILE A 101 4.19 -16.79 9.46
C ILE A 101 5.12 -17.85 10.06
N ALA A 102 6.40 -17.53 10.24
CA ALA A 102 7.37 -18.47 10.81
C ALA A 102 6.98 -18.89 12.23
N ARG A 103 6.51 -17.94 13.06
CA ARG A 103 6.08 -18.19 14.44
C ARG A 103 4.80 -19.02 14.57
N GLU A 104 3.91 -18.99 13.57
CA GLU A 104 2.68 -19.80 13.56
C GLU A 104 2.91 -21.25 13.10
N GLY A 105 4.04 -21.52 12.46
CA GLY A 105 4.42 -22.86 12.00
C GLY A 105 5.21 -23.68 13.03
N GLU A 106 5.58 -23.07 14.17
CA GLU A 106 6.18 -23.73 15.34
C GLU A 106 5.12 -24.23 16.32
#